data_AF-A0A4R3HRT1-F1
#
_entry.id   AF-A0A4R3HRT1-F1
#
_cell.length_a   1.000
_cell.length_b   1.000
_cell.length_c   1.000
_cell.angle_alpha   90.00
_cell.angle_beta   90.00
_cell.angle_gamma   90.00
#
_symmetry.space_group_name_H-M   'P 1'
#
loop_
_entity.id
_entity.type
_entity.pdbx_description
1 polymer ?
#
loop_
_entity_poly.entity_id
_entity_poly.type
_entity_poly.pdbx_seq_one_letter_code
_entity_poly.pdbx_strand_id
1 'polypeptide(L)'
;MKMAKANEQDMEQAIRLTAVLDNVEKGYFPPSGDPESEDNEPTFFDPDDQEHLRVFYERVMACIEAAPGGLMRVTWGFHTLMHNDIVDPDAETLELHPKLVQNAADATLLDWLDTLSKRDAKSDMHFVTGGVRLYVRTGFGAEVAVSGIGTSVREAIAAAMDQSDSKENGSGN
;
A
#
# COMPACT_ATOMS: atom_id res chain seq x y z
N MET A 1 -8.55 -10.21 13.26
CA MET A 1 -9.59 -11.10 12.68
C MET A 1 -9.15 -11.48 11.26
N LYS A 2 -9.50 -12.66 10.75
CA LYS A 2 -9.23 -13.03 9.34
C LYS A 2 -10.55 -13.02 8.57
N MET A 3 -10.57 -12.40 7.39
CA MET A 3 -11.76 -12.27 6.53
C MET A 3 -11.42 -12.72 5.11
N ALA A 4 -12.40 -13.31 4.42
CA ALA A 4 -12.27 -13.66 3.00
C ALA A 4 -12.16 -12.39 2.15
N LYS A 5 -11.23 -12.36 1.18
CA LYS A 5 -11.09 -11.23 0.25
C LYS A 5 -12.31 -11.16 -0.67
N ALA A 6 -12.76 -9.94 -0.97
CA ALA A 6 -13.69 -9.70 -2.07
C ALA A 6 -13.06 -10.17 -3.40
N ASN A 7 -13.86 -10.80 -4.24
CA ASN A 7 -13.48 -11.09 -5.63
C ASN A 7 -13.88 -9.93 -6.55
N GLU A 8 -13.59 -10.04 -7.84
CA GLU A 8 -13.89 -8.99 -8.83
C GLU A 8 -15.39 -8.73 -8.96
N GLN A 9 -16.20 -9.79 -9.01
CA GLN A 9 -17.66 -9.70 -9.07
C GLN A 9 -18.24 -8.99 -7.84
N ASP A 10 -17.70 -9.23 -6.65
CA ASP A 10 -18.10 -8.54 -5.42
C ASP A 10 -17.85 -7.03 -5.53
N MET A 11 -16.70 -6.63 -6.06
CA MET A 11 -16.35 -5.22 -6.25
C MET A 11 -17.23 -4.57 -7.30
N GLU A 12 -17.45 -5.23 -8.43
CA GLU A 12 -18.31 -4.73 -9.51
C GLU A 12 -19.73 -4.47 -9.02
N GLN A 13 -20.34 -5.44 -8.33
CA GLN A 13 -21.71 -5.27 -7.82
C GLN A 13 -21.78 -4.28 -6.65
N ALA A 14 -20.74 -4.16 -5.83
CA ALA A 14 -20.67 -3.11 -4.82
C ALA A 14 -20.61 -1.71 -5.46
N ILE A 15 -19.81 -1.52 -6.51
CA ILE A 15 -19.75 -0.25 -7.26
C ILE A 15 -21.10 0.06 -7.91
N ARG A 16 -21.72 -0.93 -8.57
CA ARG A 16 -23.05 -0.76 -9.17
C ARG A 16 -24.10 -0.37 -8.13
N LEU A 17 -24.09 -1.03 -6.97
CA LEU A 17 -24.97 -0.66 -5.86
C LEU A 17 -24.72 0.78 -5.39
N THR A 18 -23.46 1.20 -5.25
CA THR A 18 -23.17 2.60 -4.89
C THR A 18 -23.66 3.59 -5.94
N ALA A 19 -23.58 3.27 -7.24
CA ALA A 19 -24.12 4.11 -8.29
C ALA A 19 -25.65 4.23 -8.22
N VAL A 20 -26.35 3.14 -7.88
CA VAL A 20 -27.81 3.15 -7.65
C VAL A 20 -28.18 4.08 -6.49
N LEU A 21 -27.47 3.96 -5.37
CA LEU A 21 -27.73 4.78 -4.19
C LEU A 21 -27.38 6.26 -4.41
N ASP A 22 -26.24 6.55 -5.04
CA ASP A 22 -25.75 7.91 -5.31
C ASP A 22 -26.67 8.68 -6.26
N ASN A 23 -27.24 8.02 -7.29
CA ASN A 23 -28.21 8.67 -8.17
C ASN A 23 -29.49 9.06 -7.43
N VAL A 24 -30.06 8.14 -6.65
CA VAL A 24 -31.28 8.40 -5.89
C VAL A 24 -31.05 9.47 -4.82
N GLU A 25 -29.90 9.47 -4.15
CA GLU A 25 -29.50 10.53 -3.21
C GLU A 25 -29.51 11.92 -3.88
N LYS A 26 -29.07 12.00 -5.13
CA LYS A 26 -29.05 13.23 -5.94
C LYS A 26 -30.40 13.55 -6.60
N GLY A 27 -31.43 12.72 -6.42
CA GLY A 27 -32.76 12.86 -7.02
C GLY A 27 -32.87 12.35 -8.46
N TYR A 28 -31.82 11.72 -9.00
CA TYR A 28 -31.87 11.08 -10.31
C TYR A 28 -32.48 9.69 -10.23
N PHE A 29 -33.13 9.28 -11.31
CA PHE A 29 -33.61 7.92 -11.43
C PHE A 29 -32.43 6.95 -11.32
N PRO A 30 -32.58 5.79 -10.65
CA PRO A 30 -31.46 4.87 -10.52
C PRO A 30 -30.99 4.42 -11.93
N PRO A 31 -29.71 4.06 -12.12
CA PRO A 31 -29.25 3.52 -13.39
C PRO A 31 -29.66 2.05 -13.53
N SER A 32 -30.07 1.64 -14.73
CA SER A 32 -30.28 0.22 -15.06
C SER A 32 -28.96 -0.56 -15.13
N GLY A 33 -27.85 0.10 -15.49
CA GLY A 33 -26.58 -0.54 -15.83
C GLY A 33 -26.56 -1.15 -17.24
N ASP A 34 -27.63 -0.95 -18.01
CA ASP A 34 -27.75 -1.33 -19.41
C ASP A 34 -28.01 -0.05 -20.24
N PRO A 35 -27.08 0.36 -21.12
CA PRO A 35 -27.22 1.57 -21.91
C PRO A 35 -28.48 1.61 -22.79
N GLU A 36 -29.02 0.45 -23.18
CA GLU A 36 -30.22 0.40 -24.04
C GLU A 36 -31.52 0.70 -23.27
N SER A 37 -31.50 0.64 -21.94
CA SER A 37 -32.68 0.94 -21.11
C SER A 37 -32.82 2.43 -20.77
N GLU A 38 -31.74 3.22 -20.86
CA GLU A 38 -31.72 4.63 -20.42
C GLU A 38 -32.69 5.53 -21.22
N ASP A 39 -32.93 5.23 -22.50
CA ASP A 39 -33.79 6.05 -23.37
C ASP A 39 -35.28 6.01 -22.99
N ASN A 40 -35.72 5.01 -22.23
CA ASN A 40 -37.13 4.83 -21.83
C ASN A 40 -37.36 5.09 -20.33
N GLU A 41 -36.32 5.48 -19.60
CA GLU A 41 -36.40 5.66 -18.16
C GLU A 41 -36.64 7.13 -17.77
N PRO A 42 -37.34 7.38 -16.66
CA PRO A 42 -37.45 8.73 -16.11
C PRO A 42 -36.06 9.31 -15.85
N THR A 43 -35.92 10.63 -16.00
CA THR A 43 -34.67 11.31 -15.61
C THR A 43 -34.54 11.45 -14.09
N PHE A 44 -35.66 11.69 -13.40
CA PHE A 44 -35.68 11.99 -11.97
C PHE A 44 -36.44 10.91 -11.19
N PHE A 45 -35.94 10.64 -9.99
CA PHE A 45 -36.59 9.77 -9.03
C PHE A 45 -37.70 10.51 -8.30
N ASP A 46 -38.80 9.80 -8.04
CA ASP A 46 -39.94 10.30 -7.29
C ASP A 46 -40.21 9.30 -6.16
N PRO A 47 -39.95 9.66 -4.89
CA PRO A 47 -40.14 8.76 -3.76
C PRO A 47 -41.62 8.50 -3.44
N ASP A 48 -42.56 9.29 -3.98
CA ASP A 48 -43.99 9.08 -3.81
C ASP A 48 -44.58 8.22 -4.94
N ASP A 49 -43.82 7.96 -6.02
CA ASP A 49 -44.21 7.06 -7.11
C ASP A 49 -43.89 5.59 -6.77
N GLN A 50 -44.92 4.77 -6.71
CA GLN A 50 -44.81 3.34 -6.39
C GLN A 50 -43.99 2.55 -7.42
N GLU A 51 -44.02 2.95 -8.70
CA GLU A 51 -43.22 2.34 -9.76
C GLU A 51 -41.74 2.63 -9.54
N HIS A 52 -41.41 3.89 -9.24
CA HIS A 52 -40.03 4.31 -8.99
C HIS A 52 -39.45 3.56 -7.78
N LEU A 53 -40.21 3.45 -6.69
CA LEU A 53 -39.81 2.68 -5.51
C LEU A 53 -39.57 1.20 -5.82
N ARG A 54 -40.41 0.60 -6.67
CA ARG A 54 -40.24 -0.80 -7.09
C ARG A 54 -38.97 -1.00 -7.89
N VAL A 55 -38.72 -0.16 -8.89
CA VAL A 55 -37.51 -0.22 -9.73
C VAL A 55 -36.24 -0.03 -8.89
N PHE A 56 -36.27 0.90 -7.93
CA PHE A 56 -35.17 1.08 -6.99
C PHE A 56 -34.88 -0.21 -6.20
N TYR A 57 -35.90 -0.82 -5.61
CA TYR A 57 -35.76 -2.10 -4.89
C TYR A 57 -35.20 -3.20 -5.78
N GLU A 58 -35.74 -3.38 -6.99
CA GLU A 58 -35.31 -4.41 -7.93
C GLU A 58 -33.83 -4.27 -8.29
N ARG A 59 -33.36 -3.04 -8.51
CA ARG A 59 -31.95 -2.77 -8.86
C ARG A 59 -31.01 -2.98 -7.68
N VAL A 60 -31.40 -2.57 -6.47
CA VAL A 60 -30.64 -2.86 -5.25
C VAL A 60 -30.52 -4.37 -5.06
N MET A 61 -31.63 -5.10 -5.17
CA MET A 61 -31.65 -6.55 -4.99
C MET A 61 -30.87 -7.27 -6.08
N ALA A 62 -30.95 -6.83 -7.34
CA ALA A 62 -30.17 -7.40 -8.43
C ALA A 62 -28.66 -7.35 -8.16
N CYS A 63 -28.15 -6.25 -7.57
CA CYS A 63 -26.74 -6.15 -7.18
C CYS A 63 -26.39 -7.14 -6.05
N ILE A 64 -27.26 -7.26 -5.04
CA ILE A 64 -27.03 -8.15 -3.88
C ILE A 64 -27.07 -9.63 -4.30
N GLU A 65 -28.04 -10.00 -5.13
CA GLU A 65 -28.23 -11.36 -5.63
C GLU A 65 -27.14 -11.78 -6.61
N ALA A 66 -26.64 -10.84 -7.42
CA ALA A 66 -25.52 -11.08 -8.32
C ALA A 66 -24.20 -11.33 -7.57
N ALA A 67 -24.03 -10.84 -6.35
CA ALA A 67 -22.83 -11.10 -5.52
C ALA A 67 -23.18 -11.40 -4.05
N PRO A 68 -23.67 -12.61 -3.73
CA PRO A 68 -24.09 -12.94 -2.37
C PRO A 68 -22.96 -12.81 -1.35
N GLY A 69 -23.18 -11.96 -0.34
CA GLY A 69 -22.20 -11.63 0.68
C GLY A 69 -20.99 -10.81 0.18
N GLY A 70 -20.99 -10.40 -1.08
CA GLY A 70 -19.93 -9.60 -1.69
C GLY A 70 -19.80 -8.23 -1.03
N LEU A 71 -20.93 -7.56 -0.80
CA LEU A 71 -20.97 -6.26 -0.09
C LEU A 71 -20.31 -6.36 1.30
N MET A 72 -20.59 -7.43 2.05
CA MET A 72 -19.96 -7.65 3.35
C MET A 72 -18.44 -7.83 3.21
N ARG A 73 -17.96 -8.59 2.21
CA ARG A 73 -16.52 -8.75 1.97
C ARG A 73 -15.85 -7.44 1.57
N VAL A 74 -16.51 -6.59 0.78
CA VAL A 74 -15.98 -5.29 0.38
C VAL A 74 -15.92 -4.34 1.58
N THR A 75 -17.06 -4.10 2.25
CA THR A 75 -17.14 -3.13 3.34
C THR A 75 -16.32 -3.54 4.55
N TRP A 76 -16.48 -4.77 5.04
CA TRP A 76 -15.69 -5.25 6.17
C TRP A 76 -14.24 -5.55 5.77
N GLY A 77 -13.98 -5.86 4.51
CA GLY A 77 -12.62 -6.00 4.00
C GLY A 77 -11.86 -4.69 4.12
N PHE A 78 -12.48 -3.58 3.71
CA PHE A 78 -11.92 -2.25 3.89
C PHE A 78 -11.76 -1.88 5.37
N HIS A 79 -12.79 -2.12 6.20
CA HIS A 79 -12.66 -1.92 7.65
C HIS A 79 -11.49 -2.72 8.24
N THR A 80 -11.32 -3.98 7.84
CA THR A 80 -10.22 -4.83 8.32
C THR A 80 -8.86 -4.31 7.84
N LEU A 81 -8.78 -3.80 6.60
CA LEU A 81 -7.58 -3.16 6.05
C LEU A 81 -7.16 -1.92 6.87
N MET A 82 -8.12 -1.12 7.33
CA MET A 82 -7.84 0.06 8.15
C MET A 82 -7.39 -0.27 9.59
N HIS A 83 -7.50 -1.53 10.03
CA HIS A 83 -7.23 -1.95 11.41
C HIS A 83 -6.26 -3.13 11.51
N ASN A 84 -5.41 -3.34 10.51
CA ASN A 84 -4.46 -4.46 10.47
C ASN A 84 -2.99 -4.02 10.34
N ASP A 85 -2.66 -2.78 10.71
CA ASP A 85 -1.32 -2.18 10.64
C ASP A 85 -0.70 -2.16 9.23
N ILE A 86 -1.51 -2.28 8.16
CA ILE A 86 -1.05 -2.13 6.77
C ILE A 86 -1.11 -0.68 6.31
N VAL A 87 -2.20 0.01 6.63
CA VAL A 87 -2.41 1.42 6.29
C VAL A 87 -1.95 2.31 7.46
N ASP A 88 -1.37 3.45 7.15
CA ASP A 88 -1.02 4.46 8.15
C ASP A 88 -2.29 5.06 8.80
N PRO A 89 -2.52 4.87 10.11
CA PRO A 89 -3.71 5.40 10.78
C PRO A 89 -3.69 6.93 10.93
N ASP A 90 -2.52 7.56 10.81
CA ASP A 90 -2.35 9.00 10.99
C ASP A 90 -2.35 9.76 9.64
N ALA A 91 -2.44 9.06 8.51
CA ALA A 91 -2.49 9.65 7.18
C ALA A 91 -3.93 9.97 6.74
N GLU A 92 -4.09 11.10 6.03
CA GLU A 92 -5.37 11.50 5.42
C GLU A 92 -5.68 10.72 4.12
N THR A 93 -4.72 9.94 3.61
CA THR A 93 -4.81 9.13 2.40
C THR A 93 -4.41 7.68 2.69
N LEU A 94 -4.70 6.77 1.75
CA LEU A 94 -4.34 5.35 1.86
C LEU A 94 -2.83 5.13 1.66
N GLU A 95 -2.03 5.50 2.65
CA GLU A 95 -0.58 5.30 2.68
C GLU A 95 -0.19 4.01 3.42
N LEU A 96 0.96 3.45 3.08
CA LEU A 96 1.51 2.30 3.82
C LEU A 96 1.95 2.73 5.22
N HIS A 97 1.64 1.89 6.22
CA HIS A 97 2.04 2.13 7.60
C HIS A 97 3.58 2.35 7.71
N PRO A 98 4.07 3.35 8.46
CA PRO A 98 5.50 3.71 8.53
C PRO A 98 6.43 2.53 8.85
N LYS A 99 6.02 1.63 9.75
CA LYS A 99 6.72 0.35 10.03
C LYS A 99 6.97 -0.50 8.78
N LEU A 100 6.02 -0.60 7.85
CA LEU A 100 6.19 -1.39 6.63
C LEU A 100 7.17 -0.72 5.66
N VAL A 101 7.10 0.61 5.53
CA VAL A 101 8.07 1.40 4.75
C VAL A 101 9.48 1.22 5.31
N GLN A 102 9.61 1.30 6.65
CA GLN A 102 10.87 1.10 7.35
C GLN A 102 11.43 -0.31 7.13
N ASN A 103 10.59 -1.34 7.30
CA ASN A 103 11.01 -2.74 7.11
C ASN A 103 11.51 -3.01 5.68
N ALA A 104 10.89 -2.40 4.66
CA ALA A 104 11.34 -2.54 3.27
C ALA A 104 12.72 -1.88 3.06
N ALA A 105 12.95 -0.72 3.68
CA ALA A 105 14.24 -0.03 3.63
C ALA A 105 15.34 -0.82 4.36
N ASP A 106 15.02 -1.39 5.52
CA ASP A 106 15.94 -2.23 6.29
C ASP A 106 16.26 -3.55 5.58
N ALA A 107 15.27 -4.18 4.94
CA ALA A 107 15.50 -5.37 4.13
C ALA A 107 16.47 -5.09 2.97
N THR A 108 16.32 -3.94 2.30
CA THR A 108 17.24 -3.50 1.23
C THR A 108 18.66 -3.25 1.77
N LEU A 109 18.77 -2.65 2.96
CA LEU A 109 20.06 -2.45 3.62
C LEU A 109 20.72 -3.79 3.94
N LEU A 110 19.97 -4.75 4.50
CA LEU A 110 20.49 -6.08 4.84
C LEU A 110 21.00 -6.85 3.62
N ASP A 111 20.26 -6.82 2.50
CA ASP A 111 20.69 -7.45 1.23
C ASP A 111 21.99 -6.83 0.68
N TRP A 112 22.08 -5.50 0.76
CA TRP A 112 23.29 -4.78 0.37
C TRP A 112 24.49 -5.11 1.28
N LEU A 113 24.28 -5.21 2.60
CA LEU A 113 25.31 -5.59 3.55
C LEU A 113 25.79 -7.03 3.35
N ASP A 114 24.87 -7.96 3.08
CA ASP A 114 25.20 -9.33 2.73
C ASP A 114 26.05 -9.39 1.45
N THR A 115 25.65 -8.65 0.41
CA THR A 115 26.45 -8.49 -0.81
C THR A 115 27.85 -7.95 -0.52
N LEU A 116 27.97 -6.92 0.31
CA LEU A 116 29.25 -6.31 0.68
C LEU A 116 30.15 -7.32 1.40
N SER A 117 29.61 -8.04 2.38
CA SER A 117 30.36 -9.06 3.16
C SER A 117 30.90 -10.20 2.29
N LYS A 118 30.19 -10.54 1.21
CA LYS A 118 30.60 -11.57 0.25
C LYS A 118 31.62 -11.08 -0.78
N ARG A 119 31.59 -9.77 -1.09
CA ARG A 119 32.44 -9.17 -2.13
C ARG A 119 33.88 -8.97 -1.66
N ASP A 120 34.10 -8.82 -0.36
CA ASP A 120 35.42 -8.56 0.20
C ASP A 120 35.69 -9.46 1.40
N ALA A 121 36.51 -10.49 1.22
CA ALA A 121 36.92 -11.46 2.25
C ALA A 121 37.79 -10.84 3.39
N LYS A 122 37.81 -9.51 3.52
CA LYS A 122 38.56 -8.74 4.53
C LYS A 122 37.70 -7.76 5.35
N SER A 123 36.39 -7.71 5.13
CA SER A 123 35.47 -6.81 5.83
C SER A 123 34.81 -7.50 7.03
N ASP A 124 35.12 -7.05 8.27
CA ASP A 124 34.56 -7.60 9.52
C ASP A 124 33.41 -6.71 10.05
N MET A 125 32.16 -7.19 9.97
CA MET A 125 30.98 -6.45 10.47
C MET A 125 30.70 -6.77 11.95
N HIS A 126 30.63 -5.75 12.82
CA HIS A 126 30.37 -5.91 14.26
C HIS A 126 29.10 -5.19 14.70
N PHE A 127 28.16 -5.88 15.36
CA PHE A 127 26.96 -5.26 15.94
C PHE A 127 27.22 -4.81 17.40
N VAL A 128 26.73 -3.63 17.80
CA VAL A 128 26.86 -3.09 19.17
C VAL A 128 25.49 -2.76 19.78
N THR A 129 25.41 -2.70 21.10
CA THR A 129 24.14 -2.48 21.82
C THR A 129 23.66 -1.03 21.64
N GLY A 130 22.43 -0.84 21.15
CA GLY A 130 21.80 0.48 20.98
C GLY A 130 21.87 1.08 19.56
N GLY A 131 22.41 0.35 18.57
CA GLY A 131 22.43 0.75 17.16
C GLY A 131 23.33 -0.15 16.31
N VAL A 132 23.30 0.00 14.98
CA VAL A 132 24.23 -0.72 14.09
C VAL A 132 25.43 0.19 13.83
N ARG A 133 26.63 -0.20 14.26
CA ARG A 133 27.88 0.41 13.75
C ARG A 133 28.49 -0.55 12.75
N LEU A 134 28.70 -0.11 11.52
CA LEU A 134 29.36 -0.93 10.52
C LEU A 134 30.83 -0.56 10.44
N TYR A 135 31.69 -1.51 10.80
CA TYR A 135 33.13 -1.41 10.55
C TYR A 135 33.38 -2.04 9.19
N VAL A 136 33.59 -1.23 8.16
CA VAL A 136 34.06 -1.73 6.86
C VAL A 136 35.56 -1.54 6.83
N ARG A 137 36.32 -2.64 6.83
CA ARG A 137 37.79 -2.60 6.88
C ARG A 137 38.35 -2.34 5.48
N THR A 138 38.35 -1.09 5.04
CA THR A 138 38.95 -0.66 3.77
C THR A 138 40.48 -0.55 3.88
N GLY A 139 41.20 -1.68 4.03
CA GLY A 139 42.67 -1.74 3.98
C GLY A 139 43.47 -1.02 5.10
N PHE A 140 42.94 0.03 5.73
CA PHE A 140 43.64 0.94 6.65
C PHE A 140 42.85 1.32 7.92
N GLY A 141 41.80 0.57 8.27
CA GLY A 141 41.13 0.72 9.58
C GLY A 141 40.31 2.01 9.74
N ALA A 142 39.69 2.49 8.66
CA ALA A 142 38.71 3.57 8.75
C ALA A 142 37.45 3.10 9.51
N GLU A 143 37.08 3.83 10.56
CA GLU A 143 35.83 3.61 11.30
C GLU A 143 34.78 4.61 10.78
N VAL A 144 33.64 4.10 10.34
CA VAL A 144 32.52 4.92 9.87
C VAL A 144 31.32 4.66 10.77
N ALA A 145 31.11 5.58 11.72
CA ALA A 145 29.91 5.56 12.54
C ALA A 145 28.74 6.13 11.74
N VAL A 146 27.85 5.26 11.28
CA VAL A 146 26.62 5.67 10.58
C VAL A 146 25.42 5.31 11.45
N SER A 147 24.59 6.29 11.73
CA SER A 147 23.29 6.11 12.40
C SER A 147 22.21 6.68 11.49
N GLY A 148 21.19 5.89 11.17
CA GLY A 148 20.12 6.30 10.26
C GLY A 148 19.24 5.12 9.87
N ILE A 149 18.42 5.32 8.86
CA ILE A 149 17.47 4.33 8.35
C ILE A 149 17.66 4.10 6.84
N GLY A 150 17.69 2.83 6.43
CA GLY A 150 17.72 2.42 5.02
C GLY A 150 18.78 3.10 4.15
N THR A 151 18.32 3.83 3.13
CA THR A 151 19.14 4.49 2.10
C THR A 151 20.17 5.45 2.68
N SER A 152 19.83 6.18 3.76
CA SER A 152 20.76 7.11 4.41
C SER A 152 21.99 6.40 5.00
N VAL A 153 21.81 5.16 5.48
CA VAL A 153 22.92 4.34 5.98
C VAL A 153 23.77 3.84 4.82
N ARG A 154 23.14 3.37 3.75
CA ARG A 154 23.81 2.88 2.54
C ARG A 154 24.65 3.97 1.87
N GLU A 155 24.11 5.18 1.69
CA GLU A 155 24.81 6.31 1.08
C GLU A 155 26.01 6.74 1.92
N ALA A 156 25.85 6.82 3.24
CA ALA A 156 26.94 7.16 4.14
C ALA A 156 28.07 6.11 4.11
N ILE A 157 27.75 4.81 4.03
CA ILE A 157 28.79 3.78 3.90
C ILE A 157 29.45 3.83 2.51
N ALA A 158 28.68 4.00 1.43
CA ALA A 158 29.23 4.11 0.07
C ALA A 158 30.18 5.31 -0.07
N ALA A 159 29.77 6.48 0.43
CA ALA A 159 30.60 7.67 0.43
C ALA A 159 31.90 7.49 1.23
N ALA A 160 31.85 6.73 2.34
CA ALA A 160 33.04 6.45 3.13
C ALA A 160 33.99 5.45 2.45
N MET A 161 33.47 4.48 1.69
CA MET A 161 34.28 3.58 0.87
C MET A 161 35.00 4.35 -0.25
N ASP A 162 34.30 5.22 -0.98
CA ASP A 162 34.90 6.05 -2.05
C ASP A 162 36.02 6.96 -1.52
N GLN A 163 35.84 7.51 -0.32
CA GLN A 163 36.87 8.31 0.36
C GLN A 163 38.11 7.49 0.78
N SER A 164 37.94 6.18 1.04
CA SER A 164 39.06 5.30 1.35
C SER A 164 39.84 4.92 0.09
N ASP A 165 39.16 4.54 -0.98
CA ASP A 165 39.78 4.13 -2.25
C ASP A 165 40.54 5.29 -2.91
N SER A 166 40.04 6.51 -2.77
CA SER A 166 40.72 7.72 -3.24
C SER A 166 41.98 8.07 -2.43
N LYS A 167 42.01 7.77 -1.12
CA LYS A 167 43.22 7.92 -0.29
C LYS A 167 44.28 6.89 -0.66
N GLU A 168 43.89 5.64 -0.92
CA GLU A 168 44.80 4.57 -1.32
C GLU A 168 45.54 4.90 -2.63
N ASN A 169 44.84 5.51 -3.59
CA ASN A 169 45.41 5.95 -4.88
C ASN A 169 46.18 7.28 -4.82
N GLY A 170 46.04 8.07 -3.75
CA GLY A 170 46.68 9.38 -3.59
C GLY A 170 47.98 9.38 -2.78
N SER A 171 48.25 8.33 -1.99
CA SER A 171 49.46 8.18 -1.17
C SER A 171 50.71 7.67 -1.91
N GLY A 172 50.63 7.55 -3.24
CA GLY A 172 51.77 7.22 -4.10
C GLY A 172 52.31 8.44 -4.85
N ASN A 173 52.93 9.39 -4.15
CA ASN A 173 53.81 10.41 -4.73
C ASN A 173 54.85 10.88 -3.70
#